data_AF-A0A6J0J9C3-F1
#
_entry.id   AF-A0A6J0J9C3-F1
#
_cell.length_a   1.000
_cell.length_b   1.000
_cell.length_c   1.000
_cell.angle_alpha   90.00
_cell.angle_beta   90.00
_cell.angle_gamma   90.00
#
_symmetry.space_group_name_H-M   'P 1'
#
loop_
_entity.id
_entity.type
_entity.pdbx_description
1 polymer ?
#
loop_
_entity_poly.entity_id
_entity_poly.type
_entity_poly.pdbx_seq_one_letter_code
_entity_poly.pdbx_strand_id
1 'polypeptide(L)'
;HGYNAWRDPMKPSQILAKLCKEGKVDGPHFGPGGRVKVANRVFTGPTEIEDENGQKKASDEPVALAALRHWEDVPRAGCRLVPEHVETRPLLNPDKPGIEQVLGANQGYELRVIVWNTDEVILEDDDYFTGEKSSDIFVRGWLKGQQEDKQDTDVHYHSLTGEGNFNWRYIFPFDYLMAEEKIVISKKESMFSWDETEYKIPARLTLQVWDADHFSADDFLGERSPRSTREAGKVEAELHLLTAEEAEKSPAGLARNEPDPLEKP
;
A
#
# COMPACT_ATOMS: atom_id res chain seq x y z
N HIS A 1 -10.54 29.96 10.92
CA HIS A 1 -10.01 29.40 9.65
C HIS A 1 -9.59 30.55 8.75
N GLY A 2 -8.29 30.80 8.62
CA GLY A 2 -7.75 31.89 7.79
C GLY A 2 -6.50 31.43 7.04
N TYR A 3 -6.20 32.09 5.91
CA TYR A 3 -5.10 31.71 5.00
C TYR A 3 -3.70 31.84 5.63
N ASN A 4 -3.57 32.64 6.71
CA ASN A 4 -2.35 32.81 7.50
C ASN A 4 -2.40 32.09 8.88
N ALA A 5 -3.37 31.20 9.10
CA ALA A 5 -3.49 30.51 10.37
C ALA A 5 -2.38 29.47 10.53
N TRP A 6 -1.52 29.69 11.52
CA TRP A 6 -0.57 28.71 12.03
C TRP A 6 -1.32 27.43 12.42
N ARG A 7 -0.94 26.28 11.85
CA ARG A 7 -1.70 25.02 11.94
C ARG A 7 -1.20 24.05 13.01
N ASP A 8 -0.07 24.36 13.64
CA ASP A 8 0.48 23.57 14.74
C ASP A 8 -0.18 24.02 16.07
N PRO A 9 -0.56 23.07 16.96
CA PRO A 9 -1.15 23.39 18.26
C PRO A 9 -0.23 24.24 19.16
N MET A 10 1.08 24.23 18.92
CA MET A 10 2.08 25.04 19.60
C MET A 10 2.52 26.21 18.73
N LYS A 11 2.63 27.42 19.30
CA LYS A 11 3.09 28.60 18.56
C LYS A 11 4.56 28.47 18.11
N PRO A 12 4.99 29.14 17.02
CA PRO A 12 6.38 29.13 16.57
C PRO A 12 7.42 29.38 17.69
N SER A 13 7.14 30.33 18.58
CA SER A 13 7.97 30.65 19.75
C SER A 13 8.15 29.46 20.71
N GLN A 14 7.07 28.68 20.91
CA GLN A 14 7.07 27.51 21.78
C GLN A 14 7.82 26.32 21.16
N ILE A 15 7.68 26.11 19.85
CA ILE A 15 8.45 25.08 19.13
C ILE A 15 9.94 25.41 19.16
N LEU A 16 10.30 26.66 18.91
CA LEU A 16 11.70 27.10 18.96
C LEU A 16 12.31 26.88 20.34
N ALA A 17 11.58 27.20 21.42
CA ALA A 17 12.03 26.95 22.78
C ALA A 17 12.22 25.46 23.08
N LYS A 18 11.33 24.59 22.58
CA LYS A 18 11.43 23.14 22.73
C LYS A 18 12.68 22.59 22.01
N LEU A 19 12.93 23.01 20.77
CA LEU A 19 14.09 22.58 20.00
C LEU A 19 15.42 23.03 20.62
N CYS A 20 15.49 24.25 21.15
CA CYS A 20 16.67 24.70 21.90
C CYS A 20 16.95 23.82 23.13
N LYS A 21 15.89 23.44 23.87
CA LYS A 21 15.99 22.58 25.05
C LYS A 21 16.45 21.16 24.68
N GLU A 22 15.87 20.55 23.66
CA GLU A 22 16.21 19.20 23.19
C GLU A 22 17.62 19.14 22.58
N GLY A 23 17.98 20.15 21.78
CA GLY A 23 19.31 20.29 21.19
C GLY A 23 20.41 20.74 22.17
N LYS A 24 20.06 21.00 23.44
CA LYS A 24 20.97 21.57 24.47
C LYS A 24 21.68 22.84 23.98
N VAL A 25 20.93 23.70 23.30
CA VAL A 25 21.38 24.94 22.68
C VAL A 25 20.97 26.13 23.56
N ASP A 26 21.84 27.12 23.70
CA ASP A 26 21.54 28.36 24.43
C ASP A 26 20.50 29.21 23.68
N GLY A 27 19.52 29.78 24.38
CA GLY A 27 18.39 30.52 23.80
C GLY A 27 17.05 29.74 23.80
N PRO A 28 15.98 30.25 23.14
CA PRO A 28 15.91 31.46 22.31
C PRO A 28 15.84 32.76 23.13
N HIS A 29 16.67 33.74 22.77
CA HIS A 29 16.64 35.08 23.40
C HIS A 29 16.09 36.11 22.42
N PHE A 30 14.87 36.59 22.68
CA PHE A 30 14.24 37.66 21.91
C PHE A 30 14.78 39.02 22.34
N GLY A 31 15.15 39.85 21.37
CA GLY A 31 15.74 41.16 21.58
C GLY A 31 15.05 42.24 20.74
N PRO A 32 15.27 43.53 21.10
CA PRO A 32 14.62 44.65 20.44
C PRO A 32 14.98 44.72 18.94
N GLY A 33 13.98 45.11 18.14
CA GLY A 33 14.08 45.22 16.68
C GLY A 33 13.83 43.92 15.93
N GLY A 34 13.05 42.98 16.50
CA GLY A 34 12.66 41.75 15.82
C GLY A 34 13.80 40.78 15.63
N ARG A 35 14.60 40.58 16.67
CA ARG A 35 15.76 39.69 16.64
C ARG A 35 15.59 38.56 17.64
N VAL A 36 15.93 37.35 17.23
CA VAL A 36 16.03 36.19 18.13
C VAL A 36 17.42 35.58 18.02
N LYS A 37 18.08 35.38 19.16
CA LYS A 37 19.38 34.72 19.25
C LYS A 37 19.22 33.27 19.70
N VAL A 38 19.81 32.35 18.95
CA VAL A 38 19.90 30.91 19.26
C VAL A 38 21.34 30.47 19.10
N ALA A 39 21.96 29.99 20.18
CA ALA A 39 23.39 29.78 20.34
C ALA A 39 24.21 30.99 19.84
N ASN A 40 24.88 30.83 18.70
CA ASN A 40 25.73 31.85 18.09
C ASN A 40 25.14 32.42 16.78
N ARG A 41 23.85 32.19 16.55
CA ARG A 41 23.11 32.72 15.40
C ARG A 41 22.06 33.74 15.85
N VAL A 42 21.88 34.78 15.05
CA VAL A 42 20.85 35.80 15.24
C VAL A 42 19.97 35.80 14.00
N PHE A 43 18.68 35.59 14.21
CA PHE A 43 17.67 35.64 13.16
C PHE A 43 16.86 36.92 13.32
N THR A 44 16.42 37.50 12.21
CA THR A 44 15.66 38.75 12.17
C THR A 44 14.34 38.54 11.45
N GLY A 45 13.25 39.11 11.98
CA GLY A 45 11.93 38.99 11.37
C GLY A 45 11.00 40.12 11.80
N PRO A 46 9.81 40.20 11.18
CA PRO A 46 8.80 41.16 11.58
C PRO A 46 8.32 40.91 13.02
N THR A 47 8.03 41.98 13.74
CA THR A 47 7.48 41.94 15.12
C THR A 47 6.00 42.27 15.17
N GLU A 48 5.34 42.33 14.02
CA GLU A 48 3.93 42.71 13.91
C GLU A 48 3.18 41.60 13.19
N ILE A 49 2.01 41.25 13.73
CA ILE A 49 1.04 40.36 13.10
C ILE A 49 -0.29 41.09 12.95
N GLU A 50 -0.97 40.88 11.84
CA GLU A 50 -2.33 41.40 11.63
C GLU A 50 -3.33 40.38 12.18
N ASP A 51 -4.11 40.79 13.19
CA ASP A 51 -5.22 40.00 13.73
C ASP A 51 -6.39 39.94 12.72
N GLU A 52 -7.37 39.06 12.94
CA GLU A 52 -8.52 38.82 12.03
C GLU A 52 -9.37 40.08 11.74
N ASN A 53 -9.20 41.14 12.53
CA ASN A 53 -9.85 42.44 12.36
C ASN A 53 -8.97 43.50 11.66
N GLY A 54 -7.82 43.10 11.11
CA GLY A 54 -6.86 44.00 10.44
C GLY A 54 -6.03 44.88 11.38
N GLN A 55 -6.03 44.60 12.69
CA GLN A 55 -5.21 45.33 13.67
C GLN A 55 -3.81 44.73 13.75
N LYS A 56 -2.78 45.58 13.64
CA LYS A 56 -1.39 45.18 13.84
C LYS A 56 -1.07 45.08 15.32
N LYS A 57 -0.65 43.90 15.76
CA LYS A 57 -0.25 43.61 17.14
C LYS A 57 1.22 43.21 17.20
N ALA A 58 1.93 43.70 18.22
CA ALA A 58 3.30 43.30 18.48
C ALA A 58 3.36 41.81 18.87
N SER A 59 4.21 41.03 18.19
CA SER A 59 4.33 39.58 18.37
C SER A 59 5.72 39.08 17.97
N ASP A 60 6.25 38.15 18.76
CA ASP A 60 7.54 37.49 18.51
C ASP A 60 7.42 36.22 17.65
N GLU A 61 6.20 35.85 17.25
CA GLU A 61 5.95 34.66 16.45
C GLU A 61 6.58 34.68 15.05
N PRO A 62 6.56 35.79 14.29
CA PRO A 62 7.15 35.80 12.95
C PRO A 62 8.68 35.68 12.98
N VAL A 63 9.33 36.30 13.98
CA VAL A 63 10.78 36.16 14.18
C VAL A 63 11.16 34.76 14.68
N ALA A 64 10.32 34.13 15.52
CA ALA A 64 10.50 32.73 15.89
C ALA A 64 10.34 31.78 14.69
N LEU A 65 9.35 32.03 13.82
CA LEU A 65 9.16 31.29 12.58
C LEU A 65 10.35 31.43 11.63
N ALA A 66 10.92 32.63 11.52
CA ALA A 66 12.14 32.85 10.73
C ALA A 66 13.30 31.99 11.26
N ALA A 67 13.49 31.91 12.58
CA ALA A 67 14.50 31.04 13.18
C ALA A 67 14.23 29.54 12.93
N LEU A 68 12.97 29.09 12.96
CA LEU A 68 12.61 27.70 12.64
C LEU A 68 12.89 27.35 11.18
N ARG A 69 12.59 28.25 10.24
CA ARG A 69 12.89 28.05 8.81
C ARG A 69 14.39 27.93 8.52
N HIS A 70 15.21 28.57 9.35
CA HIS A 70 16.67 28.55 9.26
C HIS A 70 17.31 27.69 10.36
N TRP A 71 16.58 26.72 10.91
CA TRP A 71 17.09 25.89 11.99
C TRP A 71 18.34 25.11 11.58
N GLU A 72 18.49 24.78 10.29
CA GLU A 72 19.69 24.14 9.72
C GLU A 72 20.99 24.94 9.95
N ASP A 73 20.92 26.25 10.18
CA ASP A 73 22.08 27.11 10.44
C ASP A 73 22.56 27.06 11.90
N VAL A 74 21.81 26.40 12.80
CA VAL A 74 22.13 26.29 14.22
C VAL A 74 23.19 25.20 14.44
N PRO A 75 24.36 25.53 15.01
CA PRO A 75 25.42 24.55 15.20
C PRO A 75 25.01 23.45 16.20
N ARG A 76 25.43 22.20 15.93
CA ARG A 76 25.24 20.99 16.76
C ARG A 76 23.80 20.45 16.89
N ALA A 77 22.78 21.27 16.63
CA ALA A 77 21.37 20.88 16.72
C ALA A 77 20.55 21.19 15.47
N GLY A 78 21.13 21.92 14.51
CA GLY A 78 20.46 22.31 13.28
C GLY A 78 20.25 21.12 12.36
N CYS A 79 19.00 20.93 11.99
CA CYS A 79 18.58 20.02 10.94
C CYS A 79 17.62 20.77 10.02
N ARG A 80 17.50 20.33 8.77
CA ARG A 80 16.52 20.89 7.84
C ARG A 80 15.13 20.53 8.33
N LEU A 81 14.46 21.48 8.96
CA LEU A 81 13.05 21.36 9.30
C LEU A 81 12.25 21.52 8.01
N VAL A 82 11.50 20.49 7.64
CA VAL A 82 10.63 20.54 6.46
C VAL A 82 9.58 21.64 6.73
N PRO A 83 9.31 22.56 5.78
CA PRO A 83 8.36 23.68 5.97
C PRO A 83 6.95 23.21 6.34
N GLU A 84 6.63 21.97 5.96
CA GLU A 84 5.53 21.21 6.48
C GLU A 84 6.07 20.37 7.62
N HIS A 85 5.69 20.74 8.84
CA HIS A 85 5.72 19.85 9.99
C HIS A 85 5.24 18.47 9.50
N VAL A 86 6.13 17.47 9.46
CA VAL A 86 5.69 16.08 9.33
C VAL A 86 4.90 15.84 10.59
N GLU A 87 3.58 15.94 10.46
CA GLU A 87 2.60 15.62 11.46
C GLU A 87 2.87 14.18 11.93
N THR A 88 3.63 14.05 13.02
CA THR A 88 3.63 12.84 13.83
C THR A 88 2.43 12.87 14.78
N ARG A 89 1.36 13.59 14.43
CA ARG A 89 0.07 13.31 15.05
C ARG A 89 -0.42 12.03 14.38
N PRO A 90 -0.79 11.00 15.15
CA PRO A 90 -1.45 9.84 14.57
C PRO A 90 -2.63 10.37 13.76
N LEU A 91 -2.69 10.02 12.48
CA LEU A 91 -3.85 10.38 11.68
C LEU A 91 -5.04 9.69 12.36
N LEU A 92 -5.95 10.47 12.92
CA LEU A 92 -7.16 9.90 13.51
C LEU A 92 -8.12 9.71 12.35
N ASN A 93 -8.54 8.47 12.12
CA ASN A 93 -9.60 8.19 11.17
C ASN A 93 -10.86 8.97 11.63
N PRO A 94 -11.40 9.90 10.82
CA PRO A 94 -12.59 10.67 11.20
C PRO A 94 -13.81 9.77 11.49
N ASP A 95 -13.83 8.54 10.97
CA ASP A 95 -14.89 7.56 11.21
C ASP A 95 -14.66 6.72 12.49
N LYS A 96 -13.47 6.77 13.10
CA LYS A 96 -13.12 6.01 14.32
C LYS A 96 -12.28 6.85 15.31
N PRO A 97 -12.93 7.68 16.15
CA PRO A 97 -12.22 8.45 17.16
C PRO A 97 -11.57 7.52 18.19
N GLY A 98 -10.23 7.50 18.23
CA GLY A 98 -9.43 6.80 19.25
C GLY A 98 -8.44 5.75 18.73
N ILE A 99 -8.43 5.44 17.43
CA ILE A 99 -7.43 4.54 16.83
C ILE A 99 -6.37 5.39 16.14
N GLU A 100 -5.12 5.28 16.60
CA GLU A 100 -3.97 5.88 15.93
C GLU A 100 -3.76 5.23 14.56
N GLN A 101 -3.86 5.98 13.45
CA GLN A 101 -3.37 5.51 12.16
C GLN A 101 -1.84 5.57 12.20
N VAL A 102 -1.24 4.44 12.54
CA VAL A 102 0.20 4.25 12.48
C VAL A 102 0.58 4.21 11.00
N LEU A 103 1.22 5.26 10.49
CA LEU A 103 1.76 5.38 9.12
C LEU A 103 2.84 4.32 8.76
N GLY A 104 2.99 3.27 9.57
CA GLY A 104 3.91 2.15 9.38
C GLY A 104 3.42 0.83 10.00
N ALA A 105 2.14 0.71 10.37
CA ALA A 105 1.57 -0.59 10.72
C ALA A 105 1.14 -1.32 9.45
N ASN A 106 1.34 -2.64 9.44
CA ASN A 106 0.77 -3.51 8.41
C ASN A 106 -0.75 -3.36 8.46
N GLN A 107 -1.33 -3.03 7.31
CA GLN A 107 -2.78 -2.93 7.19
C GLN A 107 -3.28 -4.10 6.36
N GLY A 108 -4.34 -4.75 6.83
CA GLY A 108 -4.98 -5.84 6.11
C GLY A 108 -5.72 -5.32 4.89
N TYR A 109 -5.51 -5.99 3.76
CA TYR A 109 -6.20 -5.79 2.50
C TYR A 109 -6.75 -7.12 1.99
N GLU A 110 -7.78 -7.03 1.16
CA GLU A 110 -8.36 -8.14 0.44
C GLU A 110 -8.37 -7.81 -1.04
N LEU A 111 -7.65 -8.60 -1.83
CA LEU A 111 -7.74 -8.56 -3.29
C LEU A 111 -8.75 -9.61 -3.74
N ARG A 112 -9.85 -9.15 -4.35
CA ARG A 112 -10.81 -10.01 -5.02
C ARG A 112 -10.53 -10.00 -6.51
N VAL A 113 -10.43 -11.17 -7.10
CA VAL A 113 -10.23 -11.33 -8.54
C VAL A 113 -11.37 -12.15 -9.08
N ILE A 114 -12.13 -11.61 -10.02
CA ILE A 114 -13.21 -12.32 -10.69
C ILE A 114 -12.70 -12.73 -12.06
N VAL A 115 -12.57 -14.03 -12.30
CA VAL A 115 -12.28 -14.60 -13.62
C VAL A 115 -13.60 -14.84 -14.33
N TRP A 116 -13.86 -14.07 -15.39
CA TRP A 116 -15.08 -14.18 -16.17
C TRP A 116 -14.95 -15.29 -17.19
N ASN A 117 -14.03 -15.11 -18.14
CA ASN A 117 -13.81 -16.06 -19.23
C ASN A 117 -12.32 -16.11 -19.64
N THR A 118 -12.03 -17.07 -20.50
CA THR A 118 -10.77 -17.21 -21.25
C THR A 118 -11.07 -17.28 -22.73
N ASP A 119 -10.14 -16.81 -23.55
CA ASP A 119 -10.24 -16.80 -25.01
C ASP A 119 -8.88 -17.11 -25.64
N GLU A 120 -8.87 -17.57 -26.89
CA GLU A 120 -7.67 -17.92 -27.66
C GLU A 120 -6.73 -18.91 -26.93
N VAL A 121 -7.28 -19.80 -26.10
CA VAL A 121 -6.49 -20.85 -25.44
C VAL A 121 -6.04 -21.87 -26.47
N ILE A 122 -4.76 -22.23 -26.42
CA ILE A 122 -4.19 -23.21 -27.35
C ILE A 122 -4.82 -24.57 -27.07
N LEU A 123 -5.43 -25.16 -28.10
CA LEU A 123 -6.04 -26.49 -28.03
C LEU A 123 -4.97 -27.56 -28.27
N GLU A 124 -4.61 -28.27 -27.21
CA GLU A 124 -3.51 -29.24 -27.22
C GLU A 124 -3.95 -30.70 -27.28
N ASP A 125 -5.22 -31.02 -26.99
CA ASP A 125 -5.71 -32.40 -27.09
C ASP A 125 -6.07 -32.73 -28.53
N ASP A 126 -5.55 -33.85 -29.04
CA ASP A 126 -5.99 -34.43 -30.32
C ASP A 126 -6.96 -35.56 -30.04
N ASP A 127 -8.24 -35.39 -30.40
CA ASP A 127 -9.20 -36.50 -30.33
C ASP A 127 -8.78 -37.60 -31.31
N TYR A 128 -8.40 -38.77 -30.77
CA TYR A 128 -7.90 -39.91 -31.55
C TYR A 128 -8.90 -40.43 -32.59
N PHE A 129 -10.20 -40.17 -32.39
CA PHE A 129 -11.28 -40.70 -33.21
C PHE A 129 -11.80 -39.70 -34.25
N THR A 130 -11.87 -38.41 -33.90
CA THR A 130 -12.38 -37.34 -34.78
C THR A 130 -11.28 -36.49 -35.41
N GLY A 131 -10.09 -36.43 -34.79
CA GLY A 131 -9.01 -35.52 -35.15
C GLY A 131 -9.30 -34.05 -34.80
N GLU A 132 -10.38 -33.78 -34.05
CA GLU A 132 -10.71 -32.44 -33.57
C GLU A 132 -9.85 -32.10 -32.36
N LYS A 133 -9.44 -30.83 -32.27
CA LYS A 133 -8.64 -30.33 -31.16
C LYS A 133 -9.55 -29.82 -30.05
N SER A 134 -9.31 -30.22 -28.82
CA SER A 134 -10.00 -29.69 -27.63
C SER A 134 -9.02 -29.44 -26.49
N SER A 135 -9.47 -28.76 -25.43
CA SER A 135 -8.73 -28.64 -24.16
C SER A 135 -9.68 -28.55 -22.97
N ASP A 136 -9.23 -29.06 -21.83
CA ASP A 136 -9.90 -28.99 -20.54
C ASP A 136 -9.33 -27.83 -19.72
N ILE A 137 -9.92 -26.66 -19.86
CA ILE A 137 -9.30 -25.40 -19.45
C ILE A 137 -9.63 -25.09 -17.98
N PHE A 138 -8.63 -24.72 -17.19
CA PHE A 138 -8.82 -24.07 -15.90
C PHE A 138 -7.84 -22.92 -15.68
N VAL A 139 -8.22 -21.96 -14.84
CA VAL A 139 -7.36 -20.84 -14.47
C VAL A 139 -6.84 -21.05 -13.05
N ARG A 140 -5.56 -20.74 -12.84
CA ARG A 140 -4.87 -20.79 -11.55
C ARG A 140 -4.34 -19.40 -11.19
N GLY A 141 -4.66 -18.94 -10.00
CA GLY A 141 -4.25 -17.65 -9.47
C GLY A 141 -3.50 -17.74 -8.15
N TRP A 142 -2.48 -16.90 -7.97
CA TRP A 142 -1.80 -16.73 -6.67
C TRP A 142 -1.09 -15.38 -6.53
N LEU A 143 -0.91 -14.94 -5.29
CA LEU A 143 -0.03 -13.82 -4.95
C LEU A 143 1.41 -14.30 -4.79
N LYS A 144 2.37 -13.51 -5.29
CA LYS A 144 3.79 -13.80 -5.11
C LYS A 144 4.10 -13.93 -3.61
N GLY A 145 4.87 -14.95 -3.24
CA GLY A 145 5.22 -15.29 -1.85
C GLY A 145 4.20 -16.14 -1.10
N GLN A 146 2.94 -16.20 -1.56
CA GLN A 146 1.91 -17.12 -1.07
C GLN A 146 1.67 -18.25 -2.08
N GLN A 147 2.74 -18.86 -2.60
CA GLN A 147 2.62 -19.93 -3.61
C GLN A 147 1.97 -21.22 -3.07
N GLU A 148 1.88 -21.36 -1.75
CA GLU A 148 1.16 -22.46 -1.08
C GLU A 148 -0.36 -22.22 -1.09
N ASP A 149 -0.81 -20.97 -1.18
CA ASP A 149 -2.22 -20.56 -1.22
C ASP A 149 -2.73 -20.34 -2.65
N LYS A 150 -2.31 -21.21 -3.58
CA LYS A 150 -2.81 -21.19 -4.96
C LYS A 150 -4.31 -21.50 -4.98
N GLN A 151 -5.04 -20.77 -5.80
CA GLN A 151 -6.48 -20.98 -6.01
C GLN A 151 -6.73 -21.32 -7.48
N ASP A 152 -7.55 -22.33 -7.70
CA ASP A 152 -7.91 -22.82 -9.03
C ASP A 152 -9.41 -22.56 -9.27
N THR A 153 -9.79 -22.31 -10.53
CA THR A 153 -11.20 -22.36 -10.95
C THR A 153 -11.69 -23.81 -11.03
N ASP A 154 -12.96 -24.01 -11.34
CA ASP A 154 -13.39 -25.27 -11.93
C ASP A 154 -12.79 -25.47 -13.33
N VAL A 155 -12.87 -26.71 -13.82
CA VAL A 155 -12.43 -27.10 -15.15
C VAL A 155 -13.58 -26.91 -16.13
N HIS A 156 -13.32 -26.17 -17.21
CA HIS A 156 -14.18 -26.09 -18.37
C HIS A 156 -13.81 -27.22 -19.34
N TYR A 157 -14.62 -28.26 -19.34
CA TYR A 157 -14.34 -29.48 -20.10
C TYR A 157 -14.62 -29.31 -21.59
N HIS A 158 -13.73 -29.86 -22.41
CA HIS A 158 -13.89 -30.06 -23.85
C HIS A 158 -14.16 -28.76 -24.63
N SER A 159 -13.33 -27.74 -24.41
CA SER A 159 -13.37 -26.52 -25.21
C SER A 159 -12.86 -26.78 -26.63
N LEU A 160 -13.71 -26.55 -27.64
CA LEU A 160 -13.37 -26.71 -29.06
C LEU A 160 -12.90 -25.41 -29.72
N THR A 161 -13.12 -24.27 -29.06
CA THR A 161 -12.81 -22.93 -29.59
C THR A 161 -11.64 -22.27 -28.87
N GLY A 162 -11.20 -22.82 -27.74
CA GLY A 162 -10.24 -22.18 -26.85
C GLY A 162 -10.90 -21.17 -25.91
N GLU A 163 -12.23 -21.12 -25.88
CA GLU A 163 -13.02 -20.31 -24.96
C GLU A 163 -13.36 -21.11 -23.70
N GLY A 164 -13.33 -20.47 -22.54
CA GLY A 164 -13.76 -21.06 -21.27
C GLY A 164 -14.53 -20.03 -20.45
N ASN A 165 -15.63 -20.42 -19.84
CA ASN A 165 -16.42 -19.53 -18.99
C ASN A 165 -16.46 -20.05 -17.56
N PHE A 166 -16.14 -19.19 -16.59
CA PHE A 166 -15.91 -19.57 -15.21
C PHE A 166 -16.79 -18.79 -14.23
N ASN A 167 -16.96 -17.47 -14.40
CA ASN A 167 -17.60 -16.61 -13.40
C ASN A 167 -17.11 -16.94 -11.97
N TRP A 168 -15.80 -16.93 -11.76
CA TRP A 168 -15.18 -17.47 -10.56
C TRP A 168 -14.44 -16.39 -9.76
N ARG A 169 -14.70 -16.31 -8.46
CA ARG A 169 -14.06 -15.34 -7.57
C ARG A 169 -12.94 -15.95 -6.74
N TYR A 170 -11.73 -15.42 -6.89
CA TYR A 170 -10.65 -15.60 -5.93
C TYR A 170 -10.69 -14.49 -4.88
N ILE A 171 -10.34 -14.85 -3.65
CA ILE A 171 -10.20 -13.91 -2.55
C ILE A 171 -8.82 -14.13 -1.93
N PHE A 172 -7.97 -13.10 -1.99
CA PHE A 172 -6.63 -13.11 -1.44
C PHE A 172 -6.52 -12.07 -0.31
N PRO A 173 -6.59 -12.50 0.95
CA PRO A 173 -6.24 -11.63 2.08
C PRO A 173 -4.72 -11.48 2.18
N PHE A 174 -4.24 -10.26 2.38
CA PHE A 174 -2.82 -10.00 2.57
C PHE A 174 -2.58 -8.75 3.41
N ASP A 175 -1.44 -8.70 4.09
CA ASP A 175 -1.00 -7.51 4.79
C ASP A 175 -0.16 -6.63 3.88
N TYR A 176 -0.44 -5.33 3.88
CA TYR A 176 0.27 -4.35 3.07
C TYR A 176 0.90 -3.26 3.94
N LEU A 177 2.16 -2.94 3.63
CA LEU A 177 2.90 -1.87 4.28
C LEU A 177 2.98 -0.68 3.32
N MET A 178 2.09 0.30 3.52
CA MET A 178 1.98 1.50 2.68
C MET A 178 3.30 2.27 2.56
N ALA A 179 4.08 2.34 3.65
CA ALA A 179 5.34 3.11 3.68
C ALA A 179 6.44 2.53 2.76
N GLU A 180 6.42 1.22 2.49
CA GLU A 180 7.41 0.54 1.65
C GLU A 180 6.84 0.05 0.31
N GLU A 181 5.53 0.23 0.09
CA GLU A 181 4.79 -0.28 -1.08
C GLU A 181 4.96 -1.80 -1.29
N LYS A 182 4.92 -2.57 -0.20
CA LYS A 182 5.16 -4.03 -0.20
C LYS A 182 4.10 -4.78 0.58
N ILE A 183 3.84 -6.01 0.14
CA ILE A 183 3.10 -6.99 0.95
C ILE A 183 4.04 -7.58 2.00
N VAL A 184 3.50 -7.81 3.19
CA VAL A 184 4.15 -8.50 4.28
C VAL A 184 3.58 -9.91 4.34
N ILE A 185 4.47 -10.89 4.40
CA ILE A 185 4.09 -12.28 4.50
C ILE A 185 4.84 -12.87 5.67
N SER A 186 4.10 -13.48 6.60
CA SER A 186 4.67 -14.23 7.70
C SER A 186 4.57 -15.73 7.38
N LYS A 187 5.70 -16.43 7.41
CA LYS A 187 5.75 -17.88 7.21
C LYS A 187 6.30 -18.54 8.47
N LYS A 188 5.60 -19.56 8.95
CA LYS A 188 6.10 -20.49 9.96
C LYS A 188 6.72 -21.66 9.23
N GLU A 189 8.02 -21.88 9.42
CA GLU A 189 8.76 -22.90 8.66
C GLU A 189 8.31 -24.34 8.99
N SER A 190 7.64 -24.58 10.11
CA SER A 190 7.08 -25.88 10.48
C SER A 190 6.04 -25.77 11.60
N MET A 191 5.12 -26.73 11.71
CA MET A 191 4.14 -26.83 12.82
C MET A 191 4.80 -26.96 14.22
N PHE A 192 6.13 -27.07 14.29
CA PHE A 192 6.92 -27.20 15.51
C PHE A 192 8.00 -26.12 15.68
N SER A 193 8.15 -25.18 14.73
CA SER A 193 9.08 -24.05 14.86
C SER A 193 8.36 -22.83 15.44
N TRP A 194 8.90 -22.24 16.51
CA TRP A 194 8.40 -21.00 17.09
C TRP A 194 8.86 -19.75 16.31
N ASP A 195 9.82 -19.91 15.39
CA ASP A 195 10.37 -18.82 14.59
C ASP A 195 9.46 -18.51 13.39
N GLU A 196 8.81 -17.34 13.46
CA GLU A 196 8.00 -16.77 12.39
C GLU A 196 8.90 -15.85 11.57
N THR A 197 9.13 -16.20 10.30
CA THR A 197 9.96 -15.37 9.40
C THR A 197 9.05 -14.46 8.59
N GLU A 198 9.24 -13.15 8.75
CA GLU A 198 8.57 -12.14 7.95
C GLU A 198 9.42 -11.73 6.76
N TYR A 199 8.81 -11.70 5.58
CA TYR A 199 9.44 -11.19 4.36
C TYR A 199 8.54 -10.18 3.67
N LYS A 200 9.19 -9.18 3.05
CA LYS A 200 8.54 -8.09 2.34
C LYS A 200 8.83 -8.19 0.86
N ILE A 201 7.80 -8.25 0.04
CA ILE A 201 7.95 -8.37 -1.41
C ILE A 201 6.96 -7.44 -2.13
N PRO A 202 7.23 -7.06 -3.40
CA PRO A 202 6.26 -6.29 -4.16
C PRO A 202 4.98 -7.10 -4.41
N ALA A 203 3.83 -6.43 -4.29
CA ALA A 203 2.51 -7.00 -4.59
C ALA A 203 2.46 -7.42 -6.06
N ARG A 204 2.41 -8.73 -6.35
CA ARG A 204 2.31 -9.25 -7.72
C ARG A 204 1.34 -10.42 -7.75
N LEU A 205 0.20 -10.22 -8.40
CA LEU A 205 -0.73 -11.28 -8.77
C LEU A 205 -0.22 -12.03 -10.00
N THR A 206 -0.32 -13.34 -9.99
CA THR A 206 -0.06 -14.20 -11.15
C THR A 206 -1.33 -14.98 -11.46
N LEU A 207 -1.78 -14.92 -12.72
CA LEU A 207 -2.86 -15.74 -13.26
C LEU A 207 -2.29 -16.55 -14.42
N GLN A 208 -2.61 -17.85 -14.48
CA GLN A 208 -2.17 -18.76 -15.54
C GLN A 208 -3.33 -19.64 -15.98
N VAL A 209 -3.45 -19.85 -17.29
CA VAL A 209 -4.36 -20.81 -17.89
C VAL A 209 -3.64 -22.14 -18.03
N TRP A 210 -4.34 -23.23 -17.67
CA TRP A 210 -3.83 -24.59 -17.69
C TRP A 210 -4.83 -25.51 -18.39
N ASP A 211 -4.29 -26.55 -19.01
CA ASP A 211 -5.04 -27.69 -19.52
C ASP A 211 -4.98 -28.85 -18.49
N ALA A 212 -6.13 -29.46 -18.19
CA ALA A 212 -6.26 -30.44 -17.11
C ALA A 212 -5.71 -31.83 -17.50
N ASP A 213 -5.76 -32.18 -18.78
CA ASP A 213 -5.33 -33.49 -19.28
C ASP A 213 -3.81 -33.57 -19.51
N HIS A 214 -3.12 -32.43 -19.66
CA HIS A 214 -1.66 -32.37 -19.81
C HIS A 214 -0.84 -32.52 -18.52
N PHE A 215 -1.39 -33.00 -17.40
CA PHE A 215 -0.62 -33.28 -16.17
C PHE A 215 0.27 -34.55 -16.24
N SER A 216 0.69 -34.96 -17.44
CA SER A 216 1.75 -35.96 -17.58
C SER A 216 3.11 -35.31 -17.31
N ALA A 217 3.90 -35.97 -16.47
CA ALA A 217 5.14 -35.46 -15.89
C ALA A 217 6.31 -35.36 -16.90
N ASP A 218 6.15 -34.61 -17.98
CA ASP A 218 7.19 -34.46 -19.01
C ASP A 218 7.22 -33.05 -19.61
N ASP A 219 7.47 -32.04 -18.77
CA ASP A 219 8.33 -30.93 -19.17
C ASP A 219 8.87 -30.19 -17.93
N PHE A 220 9.73 -30.86 -17.16
CA PHE A 220 10.73 -30.15 -16.36
C PHE A 220 11.76 -29.53 -17.32
N LEU A 221 11.40 -28.43 -17.98
CA LEU A 221 12.33 -27.59 -18.71
C LEU A 221 12.84 -26.52 -17.76
N GLY A 222 13.97 -26.84 -17.13
CA GLY A 222 14.71 -25.95 -16.25
C GLY A 222 14.87 -24.54 -16.80
N GLU A 223 14.82 -23.57 -15.88
CA GLU A 223 15.24 -22.17 -16.00
C GLU A 223 15.42 -21.67 -17.45
N ARG A 224 14.33 -21.61 -18.22
CA ARG A 224 14.38 -20.94 -19.51
C ARG A 224 14.39 -19.43 -19.28
N SER A 225 15.47 -18.82 -19.76
CA SER A 225 15.69 -17.38 -19.98
C SER A 225 14.40 -16.56 -20.20
N PRO A 226 14.32 -15.31 -19.69
CA PRO A 226 13.10 -14.48 -19.59
C PRO A 226 12.55 -13.93 -20.93
N ARG A 227 12.61 -14.66 -22.05
CA ARG A 227 12.29 -14.16 -23.39
C ARG A 227 11.46 -15.09 -24.30
N SER A 228 10.64 -15.99 -23.74
CA SER A 228 9.68 -16.74 -24.54
C SER A 228 8.44 -17.12 -23.72
N THR A 229 7.62 -16.13 -23.37
CA THR A 229 6.20 -16.37 -23.07
C THR A 229 5.52 -16.73 -24.38
N ARG A 230 5.32 -18.03 -24.66
CA ARG A 230 4.26 -18.42 -25.59
C ARG A 230 2.95 -17.99 -24.92
N GLU A 231 2.17 -17.15 -25.59
CA GLU A 231 0.86 -16.73 -25.09
C GLU A 231 -0.03 -17.98 -25.06
N ALA A 232 -0.28 -18.53 -23.87
CA ALA A 232 -1.05 -19.77 -23.69
C ALA A 232 -2.57 -19.55 -23.76
N GLY A 233 -3.00 -18.31 -23.97
CA GLY A 233 -4.40 -17.87 -24.00
C GLY A 233 -4.58 -16.50 -23.34
N LYS A 234 -5.77 -15.93 -23.49
CA LYS A 234 -6.21 -14.69 -22.86
C LYS A 234 -7.15 -15.02 -21.70
N VAL A 235 -7.10 -14.22 -20.64
CA VAL A 235 -8.00 -14.30 -19.48
C VAL A 235 -8.66 -12.95 -19.29
N GLU A 236 -9.99 -12.92 -19.26
CA GLU A 236 -10.75 -11.77 -18.82
C GLU A 236 -10.95 -11.85 -17.30
N ALA A 237 -10.36 -10.89 -16.59
CA ALA A 237 -10.45 -10.82 -15.14
C ALA A 237 -10.67 -9.39 -14.64
N GLU A 238 -11.47 -9.26 -13.59
CA GLU A 238 -11.75 -8.01 -12.89
C GLU A 238 -11.12 -8.04 -11.48
N LEU A 239 -10.48 -6.95 -11.08
CA LEU A 239 -9.74 -6.86 -9.83
C LEU A 239 -10.34 -5.78 -8.93
N HIS A 240 -10.68 -6.16 -7.69
CA HIS A 240 -11.10 -5.25 -6.64
C HIS A 240 -10.12 -5.32 -5.48
N LEU A 241 -9.46 -4.20 -5.20
CA LEU A 241 -8.61 -4.06 -4.01
C LEU A 241 -9.41 -3.33 -2.93
N LEU A 242 -9.57 -3.98 -1.79
CA LEU A 242 -10.35 -3.47 -0.65
C LEU A 242 -9.47 -3.47 0.59
N THR A 243 -9.63 -2.48 1.46
CA THR A 243 -9.14 -2.59 2.83
C THR A 243 -9.92 -3.66 3.58
N ALA A 244 -9.35 -4.24 4.64
CA ALA A 244 -10.06 -5.22 5.47
C ALA A 244 -11.42 -4.69 5.98
N GLU A 245 -11.51 -3.39 6.30
CA GLU A 245 -12.76 -2.77 6.75
C GLU A 245 -13.81 -2.65 5.63
N GLU A 246 -13.41 -2.37 4.40
CA GLU A 246 -14.31 -2.34 3.24
C GLU A 246 -14.78 -3.74 2.86
N ALA A 247 -13.89 -4.73 2.96
CA ALA A 247 -14.21 -6.14 2.73
C ALA A 247 -15.27 -6.66 3.72
N GLU A 248 -15.19 -6.26 4.99
CA GLU A 248 -16.21 -6.59 6.00
C GLU A 248 -17.57 -5.94 5.71
N LYS A 249 -17.58 -4.70 5.19
CA LYS A 249 -18.82 -3.96 4.85
C LYS A 249 -19.49 -4.50 3.58
N SER A 250 -18.72 -5.05 2.65
CA SER A 250 -19.20 -5.67 1.42
C SER A 250 -18.66 -7.10 1.36
N PRO A 251 -19.26 -8.06 2.08
CA PRO A 251 -18.73 -9.41 2.13
C PRO A 251 -18.95 -10.12 0.79
N ALA A 252 -17.94 -10.85 0.33
CA ALA A 252 -17.99 -11.66 -0.88
C ALA A 252 -17.63 -13.11 -0.57
N GLY A 253 -18.30 -14.05 -1.22
CA GLY A 253 -18.01 -15.47 -1.13
C GLY A 253 -16.89 -15.89 -2.07
N LEU A 254 -16.20 -16.96 -1.71
CA LEU A 254 -15.19 -17.60 -2.56
C LEU A 254 -15.89 -18.32 -3.72
N ALA A 255 -15.27 -18.32 -4.90
CA ALA A 255 -15.77 -18.96 -6.11
C ALA A 255 -17.12 -18.38 -6.55
N ARG A 256 -18.17 -19.21 -6.55
CA ARG A 256 -19.56 -18.84 -6.87
C ARG A 256 -20.47 -18.85 -5.62
N ASN A 257 -19.86 -18.95 -4.43
CA ASN A 257 -20.62 -19.09 -3.19
C ASN A 257 -21.09 -17.73 -2.66
N GLU A 258 -22.07 -17.77 -1.77
CA GLU A 258 -22.46 -16.61 -0.97
C GLU A 258 -21.34 -16.19 0.00
N PRO A 259 -21.31 -14.92 0.44
CA PRO A 259 -22.21 -13.81 0.08
C PRO A 259 -21.93 -13.21 -1.31
N ASP A 260 -22.93 -12.59 -1.94
CA ASP A 260 -22.83 -12.06 -3.32
C ASP A 260 -22.37 -13.11 -4.34
N PRO A 261 -23.17 -14.17 -4.57
CA PRO A 261 -22.79 -15.28 -5.44
C PRO A 261 -22.75 -14.84 -6.90
N LEU A 262 -21.75 -15.31 -7.63
CA LEU A 262 -21.66 -15.14 -9.07
C LEU A 262 -22.60 -16.14 -9.78
N GLU A 263 -23.20 -15.71 -10.89
CA GLU A 263 -24.02 -16.59 -11.72
C GLU A 263 -23.17 -17.73 -12.27
N LYS A 264 -23.73 -18.94 -12.29
CA LYS A 264 -23.06 -20.04 -12.99
C LYS A 264 -23.04 -19.74 -14.49
N PRO A 265 -21.92 -19.97 -15.16
CA PRO A 265 -21.81 -19.78 -16.60
C PRO A 265 -22.72 -20.72 -17.39
#